data_AF-D0LED6-F1
#
_entry.id   AF-D0LED6-F1
#
_cell.length_a   1.000
_cell.length_b   1.000
_cell.length_c   1.000
_cell.angle_alpha   90.00
_cell.angle_beta   90.00
_cell.angle_gamma   90.00
#
_symmetry.space_group_name_H-M   'P 1'
#
loop_
_entity.id
_entity.type
_entity.pdbx_description
1 polymer ?
#
loop_
_entity_poly.entity_id
_entity_poly.type
_entity_poly.pdbx_seq_one_letter_code
_entity_poly.pdbx_strand_id
1 'polypeptide(L)'
;MSAPTTTVTDPWIERQIQAHHLSPGARGLTREEAAHQHNSTNALTPEDVDYLYTPGQAQVVARDALAVIGIEVDPDTRVVLTDGRAGPRCSYYLLNPGQVEAAVEQHRLTTSENLSADALIASLPWE
;
A
#
# COMPACT_ATOMS: atom_id res chain seq x y z
N MET A 1 19.84 18.86 32.87
CA MET A 1 18.46 18.79 32.34
C MET A 1 18.56 18.08 31.01
N SER A 2 18.20 16.79 30.93
CA SER A 2 18.23 16.04 29.67
C SER A 2 17.08 16.53 28.79
N ALA A 3 17.39 16.89 27.54
CA ALA A 3 16.37 17.25 26.56
C ALA A 3 15.44 16.04 26.33
N PRO A 4 14.11 16.23 26.23
CA PRO A 4 13.24 15.15 25.82
C PRO A 4 13.61 14.74 24.39
N THR A 5 14.06 13.50 24.21
CA THR A 5 14.22 12.91 22.88
C THR A 5 12.82 12.85 22.26
N THR A 6 12.49 13.81 21.40
CA THR A 6 11.29 13.74 20.58
C THR A 6 11.53 12.63 19.56
N THR A 7 11.10 11.41 19.88
CA THR A 7 11.03 10.33 18.90
C THR A 7 9.98 10.75 17.87
N VAL A 8 10.44 11.28 16.73
CA VAL A 8 9.57 11.49 15.56
C VAL A 8 9.04 10.11 15.21
N THR A 9 7.78 9.88 15.55
CA THR A 9 7.17 8.56 15.41
C THR A 9 6.52 8.50 14.04
N ASP A 10 6.81 7.46 13.28
CA ASP A 10 6.32 7.34 11.91
C ASP A 10 4.78 7.20 11.92
N PRO A 11 4.04 8.10 11.22
CA PRO A 11 2.58 8.09 11.26
C PRO A 11 1.94 6.81 10.70
N TRP A 12 2.60 6.14 9.74
CA TRP A 12 2.10 4.87 9.22
C TRP A 12 2.29 3.77 10.28
N ILE A 13 3.44 3.71 10.94
CA ILE A 13 3.68 2.73 12.02
C ILE A 13 2.66 2.92 13.16
N GLU A 14 2.41 4.16 13.60
CA GLU A 14 1.41 4.42 14.64
C GLU A 14 0.01 3.97 14.22
N ARG A 15 -0.36 4.19 12.96
CA ARG A 15 -1.66 3.73 12.44
C ARG A 15 -1.77 2.21 12.49
N GLN A 16 -0.73 1.49 12.10
CA GLN A 16 -0.73 0.03 12.13
C GLN A 16 -0.71 -0.53 13.56
N ILE A 17 -0.10 0.17 14.52
CA ILE A 17 -0.19 -0.15 15.94
C ILE A 17 -1.63 0.04 16.45
N GLN A 18 -2.27 1.15 16.08
CA GLN A 18 -3.67 1.43 16.44
C GLN A 18 -4.64 0.41 15.80
N ALA A 19 -4.35 -0.05 14.59
CA ALA A 19 -5.09 -1.10 13.91
C ALA A 19 -4.80 -2.52 14.44
N HIS A 20 -3.93 -2.65 15.45
CA HIS A 20 -3.49 -3.93 16.02
C HIS A 20 -2.75 -4.88 15.05
N HIS A 21 -2.31 -4.38 13.89
CA HIS A 21 -1.46 -5.15 12.98
C HIS A 21 -0.01 -5.22 13.49
N LEU A 22 0.48 -4.15 14.12
CA LEU A 22 1.83 -4.08 14.69
C LEU A 22 1.81 -3.92 16.21
N SER A 23 2.84 -4.46 16.87
CA SER A 23 3.05 -4.22 18.29
C SER A 23 3.71 -2.86 18.54
N PRO A 24 3.58 -2.26 19.74
CA PRO A 24 4.25 -1.01 20.10
C PRO A 24 5.79 -1.02 19.92
N GLY A 25 6.41 -2.20 19.88
CA GLY A 25 7.84 -2.37 19.62
C GLY A 25 8.26 -1.99 18.19
N ALA A 26 7.31 -1.90 17.25
CA ALA A 26 7.60 -1.54 15.86
C ALA A 26 8.06 -0.07 15.69
N ARG A 27 7.90 0.79 16.70
CA ARG A 27 8.33 2.21 16.67
C ARG A 27 9.82 2.41 16.41
N GLY A 28 10.64 1.40 16.68
CA GLY A 28 12.08 1.43 16.41
C GLY A 28 12.48 0.91 15.03
N LEU A 29 11.52 0.45 14.22
CA LEU A 29 11.75 -0.16 12.92
C LEU A 29 11.47 0.83 11.79
N THR A 30 12.07 0.57 10.63
CA THR A 30 11.60 1.14 9.37
C THR A 30 10.24 0.56 8.97
N ARG A 31 9.53 1.20 8.04
CA ARG A 31 8.23 0.70 7.57
C ARG A 31 8.38 -0.67 6.91
N GLU A 32 9.45 -0.84 6.14
CA GLU A 32 9.79 -2.05 5.41
C GLU A 32 10.09 -3.20 6.38
N GLU A 33 10.91 -2.96 7.41
CA GLU A 33 11.20 -3.96 8.45
C GLU A 33 9.94 -4.35 9.22
N ALA A 34 9.11 -3.38 9.59
CA ALA A 34 7.88 -3.64 10.33
C ALA A 34 6.87 -4.46 9.50
N ALA A 35 6.66 -4.10 8.23
CA ALA A 35 5.82 -4.85 7.32
C ALA A 35 6.38 -6.26 7.09
N HIS A 36 7.68 -6.39 6.84
CA HIS A 36 8.33 -7.68 6.63
C HIS A 36 8.21 -8.58 7.87
N GLN A 37 8.41 -8.04 9.07
CA GLN A 37 8.25 -8.79 10.32
C GLN A 37 6.81 -9.28 10.49
N HIS A 38 5.81 -8.42 10.26
CA HIS A 38 4.40 -8.80 10.35
C HIS A 38 4.06 -9.91 9.36
N ASN A 39 4.39 -9.72 8.08
CA ASN A 39 4.08 -10.68 7.03
C ASN A 39 4.77 -12.03 7.29
N SER A 40 6.04 -11.99 7.69
CA SER A 40 6.82 -13.22 7.95
C SER A 40 6.35 -13.98 9.19
N THR A 41 5.94 -13.27 10.24
CA THR A 41 5.41 -13.89 11.47
C THR A 41 4.09 -14.62 11.21
N ASN A 42 3.26 -14.06 10.34
CA ASN A 42 1.95 -14.62 9.98
C ASN A 42 2.01 -15.51 8.72
N ALA A 43 3.19 -15.75 8.16
CA ALA A 43 3.39 -16.48 6.90
C ALA A 43 2.56 -15.94 5.72
N LEU A 44 2.35 -14.63 5.68
CA LEU A 44 1.57 -13.93 4.65
C LEU A 44 2.39 -13.75 3.38
N THR A 45 1.72 -14.00 2.26
CA THR A 45 2.17 -13.79 0.90
C THR A 45 1.37 -12.64 0.25
N PRO A 46 1.84 -12.03 -0.84
CA PRO A 46 1.10 -10.98 -1.55
C PRO A 46 -0.31 -11.37 -2.01
N GLU A 47 -0.63 -12.67 -2.04
CA GLU A 47 -1.95 -13.20 -2.40
C GLU A 47 -2.96 -13.10 -1.25
N ASP A 48 -2.48 -12.89 -0.02
CA ASP A 48 -3.31 -12.88 1.19
C ASP A 48 -3.95 -11.51 1.44
N VAL A 49 -5.20 -11.51 1.90
CA VAL A 49 -5.99 -10.30 2.21
C VAL A 49 -5.33 -9.43 3.29
N ASP A 50 -4.66 -10.06 4.24
CA ASP A 50 -4.05 -9.39 5.39
C ASP A 50 -2.59 -8.97 5.11
N TYR A 51 -2.09 -9.16 3.89
CA TYR A 51 -0.72 -8.80 3.54
C TYR A 51 -0.49 -7.30 3.72
N LEU A 52 0.51 -6.94 4.53
CA LEU A 52 0.78 -5.56 4.86
C LEU A 52 1.77 -4.96 3.85
N TYR A 53 1.29 -4.08 2.97
CA TYR A 53 2.16 -3.25 2.12
C TYR A 53 2.60 -1.98 2.85
N THR A 54 3.85 -1.57 2.64
CA THR A 54 4.23 -0.18 2.96
C THR A 54 3.58 0.79 1.97
N PRO A 55 3.40 2.07 2.33
CA PRO A 55 2.81 3.05 1.41
C PRO A 55 3.60 3.18 0.11
N GLY A 56 4.93 3.05 0.15
CA GLY A 56 5.78 3.09 -1.05
C GLY A 56 5.57 1.86 -1.93
N GLN A 57 5.56 0.66 -1.34
CA GLN A 57 5.31 -0.58 -2.05
C GLN A 57 3.93 -0.62 -2.70
N ALA A 58 2.88 -0.21 -1.97
CA ALA A 58 1.53 -0.15 -2.49
C ALA A 58 1.42 0.75 -3.74
N GLN A 59 2.15 1.88 -3.77
CA GLN A 59 2.17 2.77 -4.93
C GLN A 59 2.85 2.14 -6.14
N VAL A 60 3.97 1.44 -5.94
CA VAL A 60 4.67 0.73 -7.02
C VAL A 60 3.78 -0.39 -7.58
N VAL A 61 3.28 -1.27 -6.72
CA VAL A 61 2.43 -2.40 -7.12
C VAL A 61 1.16 -1.93 -7.83
N ALA A 62 0.52 -0.86 -7.34
CA ALA A 62 -0.65 -0.29 -8.00
C ALA A 62 -0.33 0.21 -9.42
N ARG A 63 0.79 0.92 -9.61
CA ARG A 63 1.20 1.38 -10.95
C ARG A 63 1.54 0.23 -11.89
N ASP A 64 2.27 -0.77 -11.40
CA ASP A 64 2.63 -1.95 -12.19
C ASP A 64 1.37 -2.71 -12.64
N ALA A 65 0.39 -2.89 -11.75
CA ALA A 65 -0.90 -3.50 -12.10
C ALA A 65 -1.67 -2.65 -13.13
N LEU A 66 -1.69 -1.33 -12.99
CA LEU A 66 -2.37 -0.42 -13.92
C LEU A 66 -1.74 -0.40 -15.32
N ALA A 67 -0.42 -0.53 -15.40
CA ALA A 67 0.29 -0.60 -16.67
C ALA A 67 -0.17 -1.81 -17.50
N VAL A 68 -0.52 -2.94 -16.86
CA VAL A 68 -1.05 -4.12 -17.56
C VAL A 68 -2.36 -3.82 -18.31
N ILE A 69 -3.19 -2.92 -17.81
CA ILE A 69 -4.43 -2.49 -18.47
C ILE A 69 -4.26 -1.25 -19.36
N GLY A 70 -3.01 -0.87 -19.64
CA GLY A 70 -2.66 0.27 -20.49
C GLY A 70 -2.82 1.63 -19.82
N ILE A 71 -2.91 1.67 -18.48
CA ILE A 71 -2.94 2.92 -17.72
C ILE A 71 -1.53 3.20 -17.19
N GLU A 72 -0.78 3.99 -17.95
CA GLU A 72 0.54 4.46 -17.56
C GLU A 72 0.41 5.65 -16.61
N VAL A 73 0.85 5.47 -15.36
CA VAL A 73 0.92 6.53 -14.35
C VAL A 73 2.38 6.85 -14.11
N ASP A 74 2.73 8.13 -14.22
CA ASP A 74 4.10 8.60 -13.97
C ASP A 74 4.58 8.16 -12.57
N PRO A 75 5.83 7.67 -12.41
CA PRO A 75 6.36 7.19 -11.14
C PRO A 75 6.30 8.22 -9.99
N ASP A 76 6.41 9.52 -10.33
CA ASP A 76 6.33 10.63 -9.36
C ASP A 76 4.87 11.03 -9.07
N THR A 77 3.91 10.50 -9.84
CA THR A 77 2.47 10.71 -9.61
C THR A 77 1.95 9.72 -8.57
N ARG A 78 1.31 10.28 -7.55
CA ARG A 78 0.69 9.50 -6.48
C ARG A 78 -0.64 8.91 -6.93
N VAL A 79 -0.84 7.62 -6.70
CA VAL A 79 -2.12 6.93 -6.87
C VAL A 79 -2.97 7.12 -5.61
N VAL A 80 -4.22 7.55 -5.78
CA VAL A 80 -5.17 7.81 -4.69
C VAL A 80 -6.53 7.20 -5.05
N LEU A 81 -7.17 6.56 -4.08
CA LEU A 81 -8.50 5.99 -4.23
C LEU A 81 -9.58 7.06 -4.09
N THR A 82 -10.66 6.92 -4.86
CA THR A 82 -11.85 7.77 -4.81
C THR A 82 -13.11 6.92 -4.98
N ASP A 83 -14.23 7.39 -4.43
CA ASP A 83 -15.58 6.91 -4.73
C ASP A 83 -16.27 7.76 -5.83
N GLY A 84 -15.59 8.80 -6.30
CA GLY A 84 -16.08 9.75 -7.28
C GLY A 84 -15.54 9.50 -8.68
N ARG A 85 -15.06 10.59 -9.31
CA ARG A 85 -14.58 10.55 -10.70
C ARG A 85 -13.09 10.23 -10.73
N ALA A 86 -12.77 9.04 -11.22
CA ALA A 86 -11.41 8.62 -11.55
C ALA A 86 -10.77 9.43 -12.69
N GLY A 87 -9.43 9.43 -12.72
CA GLY A 87 -8.61 10.05 -13.75
C GLY A 87 -7.47 10.92 -13.23
N PRO A 88 -6.67 11.49 -14.14
CA PRO A 88 -5.51 12.31 -13.78
C PRO A 88 -5.93 13.65 -13.16
N ARG A 89 -5.24 14.03 -12.08
CA ARG A 89 -5.25 15.37 -11.47
C ARG A 89 -3.84 15.96 -11.54
N CYS A 90 -3.71 17.23 -11.17
CA CYS A 90 -2.45 17.98 -11.31
C CYS A 90 -1.25 17.35 -10.58
N SER A 91 -1.47 16.56 -9.52
CA SER A 91 -0.39 15.94 -8.72
C SER A 91 -0.67 14.50 -8.27
N TYR A 92 -1.81 13.94 -8.66
CA TYR A 92 -2.21 12.58 -8.30
C TYR A 92 -3.12 11.97 -9.36
N TYR A 93 -3.20 10.65 -9.39
CA TYR A 93 -4.11 9.90 -10.23
C TYR A 93 -5.19 9.29 -9.36
N LEU A 94 -6.46 9.63 -9.63
CA LEU A 94 -7.59 9.08 -8.90
C LEU A 94 -8.04 7.76 -9.52
N LEU A 95 -8.25 6.75 -8.68
CA LEU A 95 -8.72 5.42 -9.07
C LEU A 95 -9.93 5.01 -8.25
N ASN A 96 -10.87 4.36 -8.90
CA ASN A 96 -11.91 3.63 -8.20
C ASN A 96 -11.37 2.26 -7.77
N PRO A 97 -11.79 1.70 -6.62
CA PRO A 97 -11.39 0.37 -6.17
C PRO A 97 -11.59 -0.72 -7.25
N GLY A 98 -12.71 -0.67 -7.98
CA GLY A 98 -12.98 -1.62 -9.07
C GLY A 98 -11.99 -1.55 -10.25
N GLN A 99 -11.29 -0.42 -10.44
CA GLN A 99 -10.19 -0.33 -11.41
C GLN A 99 -8.93 -1.05 -10.91
N VAL A 100 -8.67 -0.99 -9.59
CA VAL A 100 -7.58 -1.73 -8.95
C VAL A 100 -7.86 -3.23 -9.01
N GLU A 101 -9.09 -3.66 -8.69
CA GLU A 101 -9.52 -5.06 -8.82
C GLU A 101 -9.34 -5.58 -10.25
N ALA A 102 -9.81 -4.82 -11.25
CA ALA A 102 -9.66 -5.19 -12.64
C ALA A 102 -8.19 -5.23 -13.08
N ALA A 103 -7.37 -4.27 -12.64
CA ALA A 103 -5.94 -4.23 -12.93
C ALA A 103 -5.19 -5.43 -12.34
N VAL A 104 -5.47 -5.76 -11.07
CA VAL A 104 -4.90 -6.92 -10.38
C VAL A 104 -5.31 -8.22 -11.06
N GLU A 105 -6.57 -8.36 -11.47
CA GLU A 105 -7.02 -9.54 -12.20
C GLU A 105 -6.33 -9.68 -13.57
N GLN A 106 -6.15 -8.57 -14.30
CA GLN A 106 -5.42 -8.61 -15.57
C GLN A 106 -3.92 -8.88 -15.37
N HIS A 107 -3.31 -8.36 -14.30
CA HIS A 107 -1.94 -8.68 -13.90
C HIS A 107 -1.79 -10.18 -13.68
N ARG A 108 -2.69 -10.79 -12.89
CA ARG A 108 -2.72 -12.24 -12.65
C ARG A 108 -2.79 -13.04 -13.96
N LEU A 109 -3.66 -12.65 -14.88
CA LEU A 109 -3.81 -13.33 -16.17
C LEU A 109 -2.59 -13.16 -17.08
N THR A 110 -1.85 -12.06 -16.96
CA THR A 110 -0.71 -11.73 -17.84
C THR A 110 0.61 -12.28 -17.32
N THR A 111 0.88 -12.16 -16.01
CA THR A 111 2.15 -12.53 -15.38
C THR A 111 2.08 -13.88 -14.66
N SER A 112 0.88 -14.42 -14.45
CA SER A 112 0.61 -15.58 -13.58
C SER A 112 0.94 -15.36 -12.10
N GLU A 113 1.24 -14.12 -11.68
CA GLU A 113 1.45 -13.75 -10.29
C GLU A 113 0.12 -13.33 -9.65
N ASN A 114 -0.27 -13.94 -8.53
CA ASN A 114 -1.46 -13.50 -7.80
C ASN A 114 -1.09 -12.38 -6.82
N LEU A 115 -1.96 -11.37 -6.77
CA LEU A 115 -1.90 -10.28 -5.81
C LEU A 115 -3.29 -10.13 -5.20
N SER A 116 -3.35 -9.80 -3.91
CA SER A 116 -4.59 -9.45 -3.25
C SER A 116 -4.99 -8.02 -3.58
N ALA A 117 -6.09 -7.86 -4.32
CA ALA A 117 -6.66 -6.54 -4.60
C ALA A 117 -7.08 -5.84 -3.32
N ASP A 118 -7.66 -6.58 -2.36
CA ASP A 118 -8.09 -6.06 -1.07
C ASP A 118 -6.92 -5.52 -0.24
N ALA A 119 -5.82 -6.27 -0.17
CA ALA A 119 -4.61 -5.84 0.55
C ALA A 119 -4.02 -4.56 -0.07
N LEU A 120 -4.04 -4.47 -1.41
CA LEU A 120 -3.58 -3.30 -2.13
C LEU A 120 -4.51 -2.09 -1.88
N ILE A 121 -5.82 -2.27 -1.99
CA ILE A 121 -6.84 -1.23 -1.76
C ILE A 121 -6.76 -0.71 -0.31
N ALA A 122 -6.61 -1.60 0.67
CA ALA A 122 -6.46 -1.23 2.08
C ALA A 122 -5.18 -0.41 2.35
N SER A 123 -4.16 -0.58 1.52
CA SER A 123 -2.86 0.09 1.67
C SER A 123 -2.76 1.42 0.91
N LEU A 124 -3.66 1.68 -0.04
CA LEU A 124 -3.69 2.90 -0.82
C LEU A 124 -4.40 4.04 -0.07
N PRO A 125 -3.96 5.30 -0.25
CA PRO A 125 -4.60 6.45 0.35
C PRO A 125 -5.94 6.76 -0.32
N TRP A 126 -6.90 7.28 0.45
CA TRP A 126 -8.20 7.76 -0.03
C TRP A 126 -8.23 9.30 -0.09
N GLU A 127 -8.98 9.85 -1.05
CA GLU A 127 -9.35 11.28 -1.13
C GLU A 127 -10.41 11.67 -0.09
#